data_AF-A0A2E3DN09-F1
#
_entry.id   AF-A0A2E3DN09-F1
#
_cell.length_a   1.000
_cell.length_b   1.000
_cell.length_c   1.000
_cell.angle_alpha   90.00
_cell.angle_beta   90.00
_cell.angle_gamma   90.00
#
_symmetry.space_group_name_H-M   'P 1'
#
loop_
_entity.id
_entity.type
_entity.pdbx_description
1 polymer ?
#
loop_
_entity_poly.entity_id
_entity_poly.type
_entity_poly.pdbx_seq_one_letter_code
_entity_poly.pdbx_strand_id
1 'polypeptide(L)'
;MKTFANVLILFVLTNFSHAEDKNQHNSSPEEFKEFCKQMEGRWVTQQKVTTVWPKLGFKKGDTLTHYADFHSDLDGIVLVSNHKFGNIKWRVTYHYDAVNSRICSSGNGSNGFWSRGVVWQTSKNEYAYRLDGGQANGQDFSSSGIMSTSVDGKNFTISSGDTRLGDGGKAKSQENYKRISN
;
A
#
# COMPACT_ATOMS: atom_id res chain seq x y z
N MET A 1 -48.04 39.91 2.95
CA MET A 1 -46.76 40.17 2.23
C MET A 1 -45.65 40.28 3.26
N LYS A 2 -44.74 39.29 3.31
CA LYS A 2 -43.51 39.36 4.11
C LYS A 2 -42.35 39.10 3.15
N THR A 3 -41.51 40.11 2.99
CA THR A 3 -40.32 40.10 2.14
C THR A 3 -39.23 39.30 2.84
N PHE A 4 -38.79 38.19 2.26
CA PHE A 4 -37.61 37.45 2.75
C PHE A 4 -36.36 38.04 2.10
N ALA A 5 -35.47 38.57 2.94
CA ALA A 5 -34.15 39.02 2.52
C ALA A 5 -33.27 37.81 2.19
N ASN A 6 -32.76 37.75 0.96
CA ASN A 6 -31.75 36.78 0.54
C ASN A 6 -30.42 37.13 1.22
N VAL A 7 -30.02 36.32 2.21
CA VAL A 7 -28.65 36.34 2.74
C VAL A 7 -27.80 35.44 1.85
N LEU A 8 -27.02 36.05 0.97
CA LEU A 8 -26.01 35.35 0.18
C LEU A 8 -24.80 35.07 1.09
N ILE A 9 -24.70 33.87 1.64
CA ILE A 9 -23.52 33.40 2.35
C ILE A 9 -22.46 33.05 1.29
N LEU A 10 -21.51 33.97 1.08
CA LEU A 10 -20.35 33.74 0.24
C LEU A 10 -19.40 32.79 0.97
N PHE A 11 -19.42 31.50 0.64
CA PHE A 11 -18.38 30.57 1.06
C PHE A 11 -17.09 30.92 0.31
N VAL A 12 -16.14 31.54 1.01
CA VAL A 12 -14.75 31.61 0.54
C VAL A 12 -14.20 30.20 0.61
N LEU A 13 -14.30 29.47 -0.50
CA LEU A 13 -13.58 28.21 -0.68
C LEU A 13 -12.08 28.57 -0.74
N THR A 14 -11.40 28.42 0.38
CA THR A 14 -9.94 28.39 0.40
C THR A 14 -9.49 27.17 -0.41
N ASN A 15 -9.12 27.43 -1.67
CA ASN A 15 -8.40 26.45 -2.49
C ASN A 15 -7.04 26.21 -1.82
N PHE A 16 -6.97 25.21 -0.94
CA PHE A 16 -5.71 24.58 -0.60
C PHE A 16 -5.22 23.85 -1.85
N SER A 17 -4.46 24.54 -2.70
CA SER A 17 -3.66 23.84 -3.69
C SER A 17 -2.54 23.12 -2.94
N HIS A 18 -2.78 21.88 -2.54
CA HIS A 18 -1.70 20.93 -2.43
C HIS A 18 -1.19 20.75 -3.86
N ALA A 19 -0.10 21.45 -4.19
CA ALA A 19 0.71 21.11 -5.35
C ALA A 19 1.27 19.72 -5.09
N GLU A 20 0.47 18.68 -5.34
CA GLU A 20 0.97 17.32 -5.47
C GLU A 20 1.97 17.34 -6.63
N ASP A 21 3.13 16.77 -6.36
CA ASP A 21 4.26 16.62 -7.26
C ASP A 21 3.83 15.80 -8.50
N LYS A 22 3.24 16.49 -9.49
CA LYS A 22 2.47 15.90 -10.59
C LYS A 22 3.29 15.14 -11.63
N ASN A 23 4.60 15.00 -11.46
CA ASN A 23 5.49 14.58 -12.55
C ASN A 23 6.47 13.44 -12.26
N GLN A 24 6.55 12.86 -11.06
CA GLN A 24 7.65 11.91 -10.79
C GLN A 24 7.32 10.41 -10.97
N HIS A 25 6.05 10.00 -11.03
CA HIS A 25 5.69 8.57 -10.95
C HIS A 25 4.55 8.18 -11.89
N ASN A 26 4.68 8.49 -13.18
CA ASN A 26 3.71 8.05 -14.18
C ASN A 26 3.84 6.55 -14.44
N SER A 27 2.70 5.90 -14.71
CA SER A 27 2.62 4.52 -15.16
C SER A 27 1.66 4.39 -16.35
N SER A 28 1.79 3.30 -17.10
CA SER A 28 0.88 2.92 -18.19
C SER A 28 -0.09 1.79 -17.78
N PRO A 29 -1.21 1.62 -18.50
CA PRO A 29 -2.06 0.43 -18.34
C PRO A 29 -1.30 -0.88 -18.56
N GLU A 30 -0.33 -0.90 -19.48
CA GLU A 30 0.51 -2.06 -19.78
C GLU A 30 1.44 -2.40 -18.61
N GLU A 31 2.04 -1.38 -17.97
CA GLU A 31 2.82 -1.57 -16.75
C GLU A 31 1.97 -2.10 -15.60
N PHE A 32 0.72 -1.64 -15.47
CA PHE A 32 -0.19 -2.21 -14.47
C PHE A 32 -0.50 -3.69 -14.75
N LYS A 33 -0.73 -4.08 -16.01
CA LYS A 33 -0.92 -5.50 -16.36
C LYS A 33 0.31 -6.34 -16.06
N GLU A 34 1.50 -5.83 -16.34
CA GLU A 34 2.76 -6.51 -16.02
C GLU A 34 2.95 -6.62 -14.51
N PHE A 35 2.66 -5.56 -13.76
CA PHE A 35 2.66 -5.59 -12.30
C PHE A 35 1.73 -6.68 -11.76
N CYS A 36 0.48 -6.76 -12.26
CA CYS A 36 -0.47 -7.80 -11.87
C CYS A 36 0.10 -9.20 -12.13
N LYS A 37 0.60 -9.45 -13.35
CA LYS A 37 1.15 -10.74 -13.75
C LYS A 37 2.35 -11.17 -12.91
N GLN A 38 3.24 -10.24 -12.57
CA GLN A 38 4.42 -10.54 -11.75
C GLN A 38 4.03 -10.91 -10.32
N MET A 39 3.07 -10.18 -9.76
CA MET A 39 2.63 -10.33 -8.38
C MET A 39 1.69 -11.51 -8.16
N GLU A 40 0.88 -11.85 -9.16
CA GLU A 40 -0.15 -12.88 -9.06
C GLU A 40 0.40 -14.23 -8.58
N GLY A 41 -0.31 -14.81 -7.60
CA GLY A 41 0.05 -16.05 -6.94
C GLY A 41 0.05 -15.95 -5.42
N ARG A 42 0.37 -17.09 -4.81
CA ARG A 42 0.42 -17.27 -3.36
C ARG A 42 1.88 -17.23 -2.91
N TRP A 43 2.13 -16.54 -1.80
CA TRP A 43 3.46 -16.23 -1.30
C TRP A 43 3.52 -16.43 0.21
N VAL A 44 4.69 -16.85 0.69
CA VAL A 44 4.96 -16.99 2.13
C VAL A 44 6.33 -16.50 2.51
N THR A 45 6.43 -15.83 3.65
CA THR A 45 7.70 -15.48 4.29
C THR A 45 7.64 -15.72 5.79
N GLN A 46 8.83 -15.80 6.41
CA GLN A 46 9.00 -15.73 7.85
C GLN A 46 9.76 -14.44 8.18
N GLN A 47 9.19 -13.62 9.05
CA GLN A 47 9.75 -12.33 9.43
C GLN A 47 9.94 -12.27 10.93
N LYS A 48 11.07 -11.72 11.37
CA LYS A 48 11.28 -11.35 12.76
C LYS A 48 10.68 -9.97 13.05
N VAL A 49 9.92 -9.86 14.12
CA VAL A 49 9.31 -8.59 14.54
C VAL A 49 10.40 -7.66 15.05
N THR A 50 10.72 -6.62 14.27
CA THR A 50 11.67 -5.57 14.64
C THR A 50 10.97 -4.36 15.26
N THR A 51 9.74 -4.10 14.81
CA THR A 51 8.88 -2.99 15.21
C THR A 51 7.56 -3.53 15.75
N VAL A 52 7.18 -3.11 16.95
CA VAL A 52 5.91 -3.50 17.56
C VAL A 52 4.86 -2.48 17.18
N TRP A 53 3.91 -2.88 16.35
CA TRP A 53 2.80 -2.01 15.95
C TRP A 53 1.61 -2.18 16.91
N PRO A 54 0.83 -1.10 17.12
CA PRO A 54 -0.36 -1.15 17.97
C PRO A 54 -1.34 -2.26 17.58
N LYS A 55 -1.88 -2.94 18.59
CA LYS A 55 -2.92 -3.98 18.47
C LYS A 55 -2.57 -5.19 17.58
N LEU A 56 -1.28 -5.41 17.27
CA LEU A 56 -0.85 -6.65 16.60
C LEU A 56 -0.68 -7.82 17.58
N GLY A 57 -0.38 -7.54 18.86
CA GLY A 57 -0.18 -8.56 19.89
C GLY A 57 1.15 -9.32 19.81
N PHE A 58 2.10 -8.85 18.98
CA PHE A 58 3.44 -9.43 18.87
C PHE A 58 4.46 -8.66 19.71
N LYS A 59 5.52 -9.37 20.11
CA LYS A 59 6.67 -8.79 20.80
C LYS A 59 7.85 -8.67 19.85
N LYS A 60 8.74 -7.72 20.14
CA LYS A 60 10.01 -7.60 19.43
C LYS A 60 10.81 -8.89 19.58
N GLY A 61 11.24 -9.45 18.45
CA GLY A 61 11.98 -10.70 18.41
C GLY A 61 11.16 -11.94 18.04
N ASP A 62 9.82 -11.86 18.12
CA ASP A 62 8.95 -12.94 17.66
C ASP A 62 9.15 -13.22 16.17
N THR A 63 8.99 -14.47 15.75
CA THR A 63 8.94 -14.84 14.34
C THR A 63 7.48 -15.01 13.93
N LEU A 64 7.04 -14.26 12.93
CA LEU A 64 5.72 -14.40 12.33
C LEU A 64 5.84 -15.03 10.95
N THR A 65 4.85 -15.87 10.61
CA THR A 65 4.64 -16.32 9.24
C THR A 65 3.65 -15.38 8.57
N HIS A 66 4.03 -14.87 7.41
CA HIS A 66 3.20 -13.97 6.61
C HIS A 66 2.88 -14.64 5.28
N TYR A 67 1.59 -14.80 5.03
CA TYR A 67 1.05 -15.25 3.76
C TYR A 67 0.51 -14.05 2.98
N ALA A 68 0.79 -13.99 1.68
CA ALA A 68 0.20 -13.02 0.76
C ALA A 68 -0.37 -13.75 -0.45
N ASP A 69 -1.60 -13.45 -0.84
CA ASP A 69 -2.30 -14.06 -1.96
C ASP A 69 -2.80 -12.97 -2.89
N PHE A 70 -2.14 -12.85 -4.04
CA PHE A 70 -2.44 -11.88 -5.08
C PHE A 70 -3.23 -12.55 -6.20
N HIS A 71 -4.36 -11.98 -6.56
CA HIS A 71 -5.16 -12.42 -7.70
C HIS A 71 -5.75 -11.22 -8.44
N SER A 72 -5.82 -11.34 -9.75
CA SER A 72 -6.54 -10.38 -10.59
C SER A 72 -8.05 -10.55 -10.39
N ASP A 73 -8.78 -9.44 -10.30
CA ASP A 73 -10.24 -9.37 -10.15
C ASP A 73 -10.80 -8.30 -11.11
N LEU A 74 -12.13 -8.27 -11.26
CA LEU A 74 -12.84 -7.38 -12.18
C LEU A 74 -12.23 -7.38 -13.60
N ASP A 75 -12.08 -8.59 -14.16
CA ASP A 75 -11.48 -8.80 -15.49
C ASP A 75 -10.07 -8.21 -15.65
N GLY A 76 -9.29 -8.20 -14.57
CA GLY A 76 -7.91 -7.71 -14.57
C GLY A 76 -7.78 -6.19 -14.40
N ILE A 77 -8.87 -5.50 -14.06
CA ILE A 77 -8.86 -4.06 -13.75
C ILE A 77 -8.30 -3.80 -12.35
N VAL A 78 -8.43 -4.78 -11.45
CA VAL A 78 -7.96 -4.68 -10.06
C VAL A 78 -7.08 -5.87 -9.72
N LEU A 79 -5.97 -5.62 -9.04
CA LEU A 79 -5.22 -6.65 -8.33
C LEU A 79 -5.63 -6.62 -6.86
N VAL A 80 -6.09 -7.75 -6.34
CA VAL A 80 -6.43 -7.89 -4.93
C VAL A 80 -5.34 -8.73 -4.26
N SER A 81 -4.79 -8.21 -3.16
CA SER A 81 -3.87 -8.94 -2.30
C SER A 81 -4.47 -9.16 -0.92
N ASN A 82 -4.64 -10.41 -0.53
CA ASN A 82 -5.01 -10.78 0.82
C ASN A 82 -3.77 -11.24 1.59
N HIS A 83 -3.46 -10.55 2.67
CA HIS A 83 -2.36 -10.84 3.55
C HIS A 83 -2.86 -11.39 4.89
N LYS A 84 -2.09 -12.31 5.46
CA LYS A 84 -2.29 -12.83 6.82
C LYS A 84 -0.95 -12.91 7.55
N PHE A 85 -0.82 -12.23 8.67
CA PHE A 85 0.35 -12.28 9.56
C PHE A 85 -0.13 -12.52 11.01
N GLY A 86 0.12 -13.74 11.50
CA GLY A 86 -0.50 -14.25 12.73
C GLY A 86 -2.03 -14.17 12.68
N ASN A 87 -2.62 -13.42 13.63
CA ASN A 87 -4.08 -13.24 13.73
C ASN A 87 -4.62 -12.07 12.91
N ILE A 88 -3.74 -11.29 12.26
CA ILE A 88 -4.14 -10.11 11.51
C ILE A 88 -4.34 -10.46 10.05
N LYS A 89 -5.42 -9.93 9.48
CA LYS A 89 -5.71 -9.97 8.06
C LYS A 89 -5.62 -8.57 7.50
N TRP A 90 -5.01 -8.43 6.33
CA TRP A 90 -4.93 -7.17 5.62
C TRP A 90 -5.30 -7.41 4.16
N ARG A 91 -6.23 -6.63 3.62
CA ARG A 91 -6.49 -6.60 2.19
C ARG A 91 -5.91 -5.34 1.58
N VAL A 92 -5.16 -5.49 0.49
CA VAL A 92 -4.71 -4.39 -0.37
C VAL A 92 -5.33 -4.57 -1.74
N THR A 93 -5.76 -3.48 -2.34
CA THR A 93 -6.21 -3.45 -3.73
C THR A 93 -5.31 -2.52 -4.52
N TYR A 94 -5.03 -2.87 -5.77
CA TYR A 94 -4.30 -2.03 -6.71
C TYR A 94 -5.13 -1.82 -7.97
N HIS A 95 -5.10 -0.62 -8.52
CA HIS A 95 -5.76 -0.31 -9.78
C HIS A 95 -4.96 0.76 -10.54
N TYR A 96 -5.17 0.82 -11.86
CA TYR A 96 -4.65 1.90 -12.69
C TYR A 96 -5.61 3.09 -12.68
N ASP A 97 -5.14 4.23 -12.19
CA ASP A 97 -5.80 5.53 -12.27
C ASP A 97 -5.39 6.21 -13.58
N ALA A 98 -6.25 6.09 -14.60
CA ALA A 98 -6.00 6.65 -15.92
C ALA A 98 -6.04 8.18 -15.97
N VAL A 99 -6.68 8.84 -14.99
CA VAL A 99 -6.75 10.31 -14.94
C VAL A 99 -5.39 10.89 -14.54
N ASN A 100 -4.71 10.21 -13.62
CA ASN A 100 -3.41 10.65 -13.10
C ASN A 100 -2.25 9.75 -13.56
N SER A 101 -2.50 8.85 -14.50
CA SER A 101 -1.53 7.91 -15.08
C SER A 101 -0.67 7.23 -14.01
N ARG A 102 -1.27 6.51 -13.05
CA ARG A 102 -0.54 5.90 -11.93
C ARG A 102 -1.18 4.62 -11.43
N ILE A 103 -0.39 3.73 -10.84
CA ILE A 103 -0.92 2.57 -10.11
C ILE A 103 -1.20 3.01 -8.67
N CYS A 104 -2.46 2.99 -8.26
CA CYS A 104 -2.88 3.34 -6.91
C CYS A 104 -3.07 2.09 -6.07
N SER A 105 -2.78 2.19 -4.77
CA SER A 105 -3.06 1.13 -3.79
C SER A 105 -3.94 1.63 -2.65
N SER A 106 -4.75 0.73 -2.11
CA SER A 106 -5.59 0.99 -0.92
C SER A 106 -5.64 -0.24 -0.04
N GLY A 107 -5.24 -0.10 1.21
CA GLY A 107 -5.08 -1.18 2.18
C GLY A 107 -5.95 -1.01 3.42
N ASN A 108 -6.52 -2.11 3.92
CA ASN A 108 -7.29 -2.15 5.16
C ASN A 108 -6.99 -3.40 5.99
N GLY A 109 -6.57 -3.21 7.24
CA GLY A 109 -6.20 -4.25 8.20
C GLY A 109 -7.26 -4.47 9.28
N SER A 110 -7.41 -5.71 9.73
CA SER A 110 -8.38 -6.11 10.77
C SER A 110 -8.12 -5.50 12.15
N ASN A 111 -6.95 -4.88 12.35
CA ASN A 111 -6.61 -4.14 13.55
C ASN A 111 -7.05 -2.66 13.51
N GLY A 112 -7.66 -2.19 12.41
CA GLY A 112 -8.01 -0.78 12.20
C GLY A 112 -6.91 0.04 11.53
N PHE A 113 -5.90 -0.63 10.98
CA PHE A 113 -4.88 -0.01 10.14
C PHE A 113 -5.43 0.23 8.73
N TRP A 114 -5.10 1.35 8.12
CA TRP A 114 -5.43 1.61 6.72
C TRP A 114 -4.26 2.28 6.02
N SER A 115 -4.16 2.12 4.70
CA SER A 115 -3.16 2.79 3.90
C SER A 115 -3.70 3.18 2.53
N ARG A 116 -3.09 4.22 1.95
CA ARG A 116 -3.25 4.61 0.55
C ARG A 116 -1.88 4.89 -0.02
N GLY A 117 -1.68 4.59 -1.30
CA GLY A 117 -0.37 4.76 -1.90
C GLY A 117 -0.36 4.70 -3.41
N VAL A 118 0.85 4.84 -3.93
CA VAL A 118 1.17 4.72 -5.35
C VAL A 118 2.33 3.75 -5.54
N VAL A 119 2.32 3.06 -6.67
CA VAL A 119 3.34 2.10 -7.11
C VAL A 119 3.79 2.51 -8.51
N TRP A 120 5.08 2.42 -8.80
CA TRP A 120 5.62 2.73 -10.13
C TRP A 120 6.82 1.85 -10.44
N GLN A 121 7.00 1.52 -11.73
CA GLN A 121 8.09 0.68 -12.17
C GLN A 121 9.43 1.46 -12.10
N THR A 122 10.46 0.83 -11.55
CA THR A 122 11.84 1.36 -11.55
C THR A 122 12.74 0.54 -12.47
N SER A 123 12.43 -0.76 -12.64
CA SER A 123 13.04 -1.62 -13.64
C SER A 123 12.12 -2.80 -13.97
N LYS A 124 12.52 -3.67 -14.92
CA LYS A 124 11.68 -4.76 -15.42
C LYS A 124 11.02 -5.62 -14.32
N ASN A 125 11.74 -5.93 -13.24
CA ASN A 125 11.23 -6.76 -12.14
C ASN A 125 11.20 -6.00 -10.81
N GLU A 126 11.15 -4.66 -10.86
CA GLU A 126 11.21 -3.83 -9.68
C GLU A 126 10.21 -2.69 -9.76
N TYR A 127 9.46 -2.53 -8.67
CA TYR A 127 8.50 -1.46 -8.48
C TYR A 127 8.81 -0.76 -7.17
N ALA A 128 8.89 0.56 -7.22
CA ALA A 128 8.90 1.36 -6.01
C ALA A 128 7.47 1.65 -5.55
N TYR A 129 7.32 1.89 -4.25
CA TYR A 129 6.06 2.35 -3.68
C TYR A 129 6.27 3.48 -2.70
N ARG A 130 5.20 4.26 -2.51
CA ARG A 130 5.05 5.20 -1.41
C ARG A 130 3.61 5.11 -0.91
N LEU A 131 3.44 5.09 0.39
CA LEU A 131 2.14 5.06 1.04
C LEU A 131 2.12 5.90 2.30
N ASP A 132 0.94 6.36 2.63
CA ASP A 132 0.55 6.94 3.91
C ASP A 132 -0.61 6.12 4.49
N GLY A 133 -0.88 6.33 5.76
CA GLY A 133 -2.01 5.68 6.39
C GLY A 133 -2.20 6.02 7.84
N GLY A 134 -3.15 5.33 8.45
CA GLY A 134 -3.53 5.50 9.84
C GLY A 134 -3.46 4.21 10.63
N GLN A 135 -3.16 4.37 11.91
CA GLN A 135 -3.03 3.31 12.89
C GLN A 135 -4.24 3.30 13.83
N ALA A 136 -4.46 2.15 14.48
CA ALA A 136 -5.61 1.91 15.35
C ALA A 136 -5.63 2.73 16.65
N ASN A 137 -4.54 3.45 16.94
CA ASN A 137 -4.39 4.37 18.06
C ASN A 137 -4.58 5.84 17.64
N GLY A 138 -4.98 6.10 16.38
CA GLY A 138 -5.20 7.45 15.84
C GLY A 138 -3.95 8.13 15.30
N GLN A 139 -2.78 7.49 15.37
CA GLN A 139 -1.55 8.02 14.78
C GLN A 139 -1.48 7.73 13.29
N ASP A 140 -0.84 8.62 12.54
CA ASP A 140 -0.49 8.39 11.14
C ASP A 140 0.77 7.51 11.03
N PHE A 141 1.06 7.10 9.80
CA PHE A 141 2.37 6.60 9.41
C PHE A 141 2.58 6.86 7.92
N SER A 142 3.83 6.84 7.48
CA SER A 142 4.19 6.85 6.06
C SER A 142 5.27 5.83 5.80
N SER A 143 5.29 5.23 4.61
CA SER A 143 6.36 4.33 4.19
C SER A 143 6.65 4.51 2.71
N SER A 144 7.91 4.29 2.33
CA SER A 144 8.31 4.08 0.95
C SER A 144 9.16 2.82 0.88
N GLY A 145 9.32 2.26 -0.32
CA GLY A 145 10.15 1.08 -0.47
C GLY A 145 10.16 0.52 -1.87
N ILE A 146 10.70 -0.69 -1.97
CA ILE A 146 10.89 -1.42 -3.21
C ILE A 146 10.25 -2.80 -3.10
N MET A 147 9.57 -3.19 -4.17
CA MET A 147 9.03 -4.51 -4.46
C MET A 147 9.83 -5.09 -5.61
N SER A 148 10.43 -6.27 -5.43
CA SER A 148 11.24 -6.92 -6.47
C SER A 148 10.86 -8.38 -6.64
N THR A 149 10.70 -8.83 -7.88
CA THR A 149 10.44 -10.24 -8.20
C THR A 149 11.68 -10.87 -8.83
N SER A 150 12.05 -12.08 -8.43
CA SER A 150 13.18 -12.78 -9.05
C SER A 150 12.88 -13.13 -10.51
N VAL A 151 13.92 -13.25 -11.34
CA VAL A 151 13.79 -13.55 -12.78
C VAL A 151 13.03 -14.87 -13.03
N ASP A 152 13.20 -15.86 -12.15
CA ASP A 152 12.49 -17.14 -12.21
C ASP A 152 11.06 -17.09 -11.63
N GLY A 153 10.62 -15.92 -11.15
CA GLY A 153 9.30 -15.69 -10.54
C GLY A 153 9.09 -16.37 -9.19
N LYS A 154 10.09 -17.04 -8.62
CA LYS A 154 9.93 -17.86 -7.40
C LYS A 154 10.07 -17.07 -6.10
N ASN A 155 10.68 -15.91 -6.14
CA ASN A 155 10.91 -15.06 -4.97
C ASN A 155 10.36 -13.66 -5.22
N PHE A 156 9.83 -13.08 -4.16
CA PHE A 156 9.33 -11.72 -4.13
C PHE A 156 9.87 -11.05 -2.88
N THR A 157 10.44 -9.86 -2.99
CA THR A 157 11.01 -9.12 -1.87
C THR A 157 10.28 -7.81 -1.72
N ILE A 158 9.88 -7.49 -0.48
CA ILE A 158 9.47 -6.14 -0.11
C ILE A 158 10.53 -5.59 0.84
N SER A 159 11.12 -4.46 0.48
CA SER A 159 12.05 -3.73 1.35
C SER A 159 11.45 -2.37 1.64
N SER A 160 11.15 -2.07 2.90
CA SER A 160 10.77 -0.72 3.29
C SER A 160 12.03 0.16 3.40
N GLY A 161 12.00 1.30 2.73
CA GLY A 161 12.95 2.39 2.90
C GLY A 161 12.62 3.21 4.14
N ASP A 162 12.03 4.40 3.94
CA ASP A 162 11.76 5.36 5.01
C ASP A 162 10.36 5.15 5.59
N THR A 163 10.24 4.28 6.60
CA THR A 163 9.00 4.19 7.39
C THR A 163 9.06 5.13 8.58
N ARG A 164 8.08 6.03 8.66
CA ARG A 164 7.90 6.99 9.76
C ARG A 164 6.59 6.67 10.46
N LEU A 165 6.64 6.66 11.79
CA LEU A 165 5.51 6.46 12.68
C LEU A 165 5.05 7.82 13.21
N GLY A 166 3.76 7.96 13.53
CA GLY A 166 3.21 9.23 14.02
C GLY A 166 3.74 9.70 15.38
N ASP A 167 4.50 8.88 16.10
CA ASP A 167 5.26 9.27 17.30
C ASP A 167 6.68 9.79 16.97
N GLY A 168 7.02 9.93 15.69
CA GLY A 168 8.36 10.28 15.21
C GLY A 168 9.31 9.09 15.11
N GLY A 169 8.87 7.89 15.48
CA GLY A 169 9.62 6.65 15.35
C GLY A 169 9.94 6.32 13.90
N LYS A 170 11.01 5.55 13.70
CA LYS A 170 11.41 5.02 12.39
C LYS A 170 11.42 3.51 12.42
N ALA A 171 10.91 2.90 11.35
CA ALA A 171 10.89 1.46 11.19
C ALA A 171 11.53 1.07 9.85
N LYS A 172 12.08 -0.15 9.81
CA LYS A 172 12.48 -0.81 8.58
C LYS A 172 12.09 -2.28 8.64
N SER A 173 11.59 -2.80 7.53
CA SER A 173 11.34 -4.20 7.27
C SER A 173 11.96 -4.60 5.94
N GLN A 174 12.37 -5.87 5.89
CA GLN A 174 12.64 -6.56 4.65
C GLN A 174 11.97 -7.92 4.74
N GLU A 175 11.14 -8.22 3.75
CA GLU A 175 10.35 -9.43 3.63
C GLU A 175 10.84 -10.17 2.40
N ASN A 176 11.19 -11.44 2.55
CA ASN A 176 11.65 -12.28 1.44
C ASN A 176 10.66 -13.43 1.28
N TYR A 177 9.72 -13.27 0.37
CA TYR A 177 8.69 -14.23 0.07
C TYR A 177 9.18 -15.31 -0.89
N LYS A 178 8.71 -16.52 -0.65
CA LYS A 178 8.77 -17.63 -1.58
C LYS A 178 7.39 -17.89 -2.14
N ARG A 179 7.30 -18.11 -3.44
CA ARG A 179 6.06 -18.51 -4.10
C ARG A 179 5.65 -19.90 -3.61
N ILE A 180 4.41 -20.04 -3.19
CA ILE A 180 3.79 -21.33 -2.92
C ILE A 180 3.24 -21.80 -4.27
N SER A 181 3.85 -22.83 -4.86
CA SER A 181 3.36 -23.42 -6.11
C SER A 181 1.89 -23.84 -5.96
N ASN A 182 1.10 -23.63 -7.01
CA ASN A 182 -0.16 -24.35 -7.18
C ASN A 182 0.11 -25.81 -7.54
#